data_AF-A0A5K1HSV9-F1
#
_entry.id   AF-A0A5K1HSV9-F1
#
_cell.length_a   1.000
_cell.length_b   1.000
_cell.length_c   1.000
_cell.angle_alpha   90.00
_cell.angle_beta   90.00
_cell.angle_gamma   90.00
#
_symmetry.space_group_name_H-M   'P 1'
#
loop_
_entity.id
_entity.type
_entity.pdbx_description
1 polymer ?
#
loop_
_entity_poly.entity_id
_entity_poly.type
_entity_poly.pdbx_seq_one_letter_code
_entity_poly.pdbx_strand_id
1 'polypeptide(L)'
;MGELCNLRFLGLKWTWELKFIAEGLGKLTNFRTLHRFVVCDDEGDTKGCDIRELKDLNKLQGELSIQGWRGQEKQLIVQEMHNCLRR
;
A
#
# COMPACT_ATOMS: atom_id res chain seq x y z
N MET A 1 0.70 5.32 11.89
CA MET A 1 0.22 6.34 10.93
C MET A 1 -1.15 6.96 11.24
N GLY A 2 -1.96 6.40 12.14
CA GLY A 2 -3.39 6.74 12.27
C GLY A 2 -3.76 8.18 12.64
N GLU A 3 -2.83 9.00 13.13
CA GLU A 3 -3.10 10.41 13.49
C GLU A 3 -2.95 11.38 12.31
N LEU A 4 -2.38 10.92 11.20
CA LEU A 4 -2.15 11.74 10.00
C LEU A 4 -3.41 11.88 9.13
N CYS A 5 -4.58 12.06 9.74
CA CYS A 5 -5.89 12.07 9.07
C CYS A 5 -6.07 13.15 7.98
N ASN A 6 -5.21 14.17 7.96
CA ASN A 6 -5.17 15.22 6.94
C ASN A 6 -4.08 15.03 5.88
N LEU A 7 -3.31 13.95 5.96
CA LEU A 7 -2.30 13.64 4.96
C LEU A 7 -3.00 13.37 3.62
N ARG A 8 -2.48 14.00 2.56
CA ARG A 8 -3.02 13.88 1.20
C ARG A 8 -2.04 13.25 0.21
N PHE A 9 -0.74 13.31 0.51
CA PHE A 9 0.32 12.93 -0.41
C PHE A 9 1.43 12.19 0.34
N LEU A 10 1.85 11.02 -0.17
CA LEU A 10 3.05 10.31 0.28
C LEU A 10 3.91 9.96 -0.94
N GLY A 11 5.02 10.69 -1.08
CA GLY A 11 5.94 10.54 -2.19
C GLY A 11 6.98 9.45 -1.95
N LEU A 12 6.64 8.20 -2.25
CA LEU A 12 7.56 7.04 -2.12
C LEU A 12 8.17 6.61 -3.47
N LYS A 13 8.13 7.47 -4.49
CA LYS A 13 8.50 7.11 -5.87
C LYS A 13 9.97 6.68 -6.01
N TRP A 14 10.87 7.26 -5.22
CA TRP A 14 12.32 7.05 -5.32
C TRP A 14 12.92 6.30 -4.13
N THR A 15 12.09 5.72 -3.27
CA THR A 15 12.55 4.94 -2.11
C THR A 15 12.71 3.47 -2.51
N TRP A 16 13.86 3.13 -3.10
CA TRP A 16 14.12 1.80 -3.66
C TRP A 16 14.51 0.78 -2.59
N GLU A 17 15.04 1.23 -1.46
CA GLU A 17 15.36 0.41 -0.29
C GLU A 17 14.19 0.33 0.71
N LEU A 18 13.00 0.82 0.34
CA LEU A 18 11.83 0.76 1.20
C LEU A 18 11.41 -0.70 1.38
N LYS A 19 11.58 -1.23 2.60
CA LYS A 19 11.25 -2.61 2.93
C LYS A 19 9.80 -2.82 3.31
N PHE A 20 9.20 -1.86 4.01
CA PHE A 20 7.82 -1.95 4.48
C PHE A 20 7.18 -0.56 4.61
N ILE A 21 5.85 -0.51 4.58
CA ILE A 21 5.06 0.65 5.00
C ILE A 21 4.49 0.31 6.38
N ALA A 22 4.45 1.27 7.32
CA ALA A 22 3.90 1.01 8.64
C ALA A 22 2.36 0.88 8.60
N GLU A 23 1.81 0.02 9.45
CA GLU A 23 0.36 -0.19 9.60
C GLU A 23 -0.44 1.10 9.88
N GLY A 24 -1.72 1.07 9.52
CA GLY A 24 -2.66 2.16 9.72
C GLY A 24 -2.68 3.16 8.57
N LEU A 25 -2.22 2.76 7.38
CA LEU A 25 -2.40 3.52 6.15
C LEU A 25 -3.90 3.64 5.82
N GLY A 26 -4.71 2.61 6.06
CA GLY A 26 -6.16 2.61 5.80
C GLY A 26 -6.94 3.64 6.63
N LYS A 27 -6.34 4.15 7.73
CA LYS A 27 -6.91 5.24 8.54
C LYS A 27 -6.80 6.61 7.86
N LEU A 28 -5.96 6.73 6.82
CA LEU A 28 -5.76 7.98 6.09
C LEU A 28 -6.87 8.19 5.04
N THR A 29 -8.12 8.33 5.48
CA THR A 29 -9.29 8.39 4.57
C THR A 29 -9.34 9.62 3.65
N ASN A 30 -8.56 10.67 3.95
CA ASN A 30 -8.39 11.86 3.10
C ASN A 30 -7.22 11.78 2.12
N PHE A 31 -6.53 10.64 2.11
CA PHE A 31 -5.31 10.45 1.36
C PHE A 31 -5.60 10.33 -0.14
N ARG A 32 -4.84 11.08 -0.95
CA ARG A 32 -5.14 11.28 -2.38
C ARG A 32 -4.09 10.70 -3.31
N THR A 33 -2.82 10.65 -2.91
CA THR A 33 -1.76 10.23 -3.83
C THR A 33 -0.76 9.33 -3.13
N LEU A 34 -0.64 8.11 -3.65
CA LEU A 34 0.35 7.11 -3.26
C LEU A 34 1.03 6.60 -4.52
N HIS A 35 2.32 6.88 -4.67
CA HIS A 35 3.06 6.44 -5.86
C HIS A 35 3.59 5.03 -5.75
N ARG A 36 3.89 4.55 -4.53
CA ARG A 36 4.49 3.24 -4.30
C ARG A 36 3.93 2.61 -3.02
N PHE A 37 3.48 1.38 -3.12
CA PHE A 37 3.12 0.50 -2.00
C PHE A 37 4.02 -0.73 -2.03
N VAL A 38 4.56 -1.12 -0.87
CA VAL A 38 5.40 -2.32 -0.74
C VAL A 38 4.63 -3.32 0.11
N VAL A 39 4.28 -4.46 -0.49
CA VAL A 39 3.70 -5.61 0.20
C VAL A 39 4.82 -6.29 0.98
N CYS A 40 4.62 -6.44 2.29
CA CYS A 40 5.50 -7.23 3.12
C CYS A 40 5.01 -8.67 3.20
N ASP A 41 5.96 -9.58 3.04
CA ASP A 41 5.94 -10.93 3.55
C ASP A 41 6.00 -10.87 5.09
N ASP A 42 5.11 -11.60 5.77
CA ASP A 42 5.07 -11.71 7.24
C ASP A 42 6.32 -12.40 7.85
N GLU A 43 7.39 -12.58 7.05
CA GLU A 43 8.66 -13.15 7.46
C GLU A 43 9.53 -12.11 8.18
N GLY A 44 9.21 -11.84 9.45
CA GLY A 44 10.06 -11.06 10.35
C GLY A 44 9.32 -10.41 11.52
N ASP A 45 10.08 -9.76 12.42
CA ASP A 45 9.53 -9.05 13.60
C ASP A 45 8.83 -7.73 13.26
N THR A 46 8.86 -7.30 12.00
CA THR A 46 8.28 -6.02 11.56
C THR A 46 7.02 -6.26 10.76
N LYS A 47 5.86 -6.02 11.38
CA LYS A 47 4.57 -6.03 10.68
C LYS A 47 4.46 -4.83 9.75
N GLY A 48 4.41 -5.13 8.46
CA GLY A 48 4.12 -4.16 7.41
C GLY A 48 2.63 -3.89 7.27
N CYS A 49 2.31 -2.82 6.54
CA CYS A 49 0.96 -2.44 6.16
C CYS A 49 0.35 -3.53 5.28
N ASP A 50 -0.85 -3.97 5.65
CA ASP A 50 -1.59 -4.96 4.88
C ASP A 50 -2.15 -4.31 3.60
N ILE A 51 -2.06 -5.01 2.47
CA ILE A 51 -2.65 -4.56 1.20
C ILE A 51 -4.15 -4.32 1.32
N ARG A 52 -4.84 -5.04 2.22
CA ARG A 52 -6.27 -4.87 2.51
C ARG A 52 -6.59 -3.50 3.10
N GLU A 53 -5.63 -2.79 3.68
CA GLU A 53 -5.85 -1.41 4.15
C GLU A 53 -6.06 -0.42 2.99
N LEU A 54 -5.58 -0.74 1.78
CA LEU A 54 -5.80 0.10 0.60
C LEU A 54 -7.28 0.20 0.21
N LYS A 55 -8.12 -0.77 0.59
CA LYS A 55 -9.56 -0.78 0.29
C LYS A 55 -10.32 0.41 0.88
N ASP A 56 -9.78 1.00 1.94
CA ASP A 56 -10.42 2.11 2.67
C ASP A 56 -9.95 3.48 2.14
N LEU A 57 -8.92 3.49 1.29
CA LEU A 57 -8.35 4.68 0.66
C LEU A 57 -9.12 5.09 -0.61
N ASN A 58 -10.43 5.27 -0.50
CA ASN A 58 -11.32 5.55 -1.63
C ASN A 58 -11.06 6.89 -2.35
N LYS A 59 -10.23 7.77 -1.77
CA LYS A 59 -9.85 9.07 -2.36
C LYS A 59 -8.52 9.03 -3.10
N LEU A 60 -7.88 7.86 -3.19
CA LEU A 60 -6.66 7.68 -3.97
C LEU A 60 -6.92 8.00 -5.45
N GLN A 61 -6.00 8.76 -6.03
CA GLN A 61 -6.01 9.23 -7.40
C GLN A 61 -4.60 9.17 -7.98
N GLY A 62 -4.52 9.00 -9.30
CA GLY A 62 -3.27 8.91 -10.03
C GLY A 62 -2.73 7.47 -10.10
N GLU A 63 -1.41 7.36 -10.27
CA GLU A 63 -0.72 6.09 -10.46
C GLU A 63 -0.18 5.53 -9.15
N LEU A 64 -0.52 4.26 -8.87
CA LEU A 64 -0.02 3.48 -7.74
C LEU A 64 0.81 2.29 -8.24
N SER A 65 2.10 2.26 -7.89
CA SER A 65 2.97 1.11 -8.13
C SER A 65 2.98 0.21 -6.90
N ILE A 66 2.58 -1.06 -7.04
CA ILE A 66 2.67 -2.05 -5.96
C ILE A 66 3.86 -2.99 -6.18
N GLN A 67 4.75 -3.08 -5.20
CA GLN A 67 6.00 -3.84 -5.22
C GLN A 67 6.02 -4.80 -4.01
N GLY A 68 6.88 -5.82 -4.00
CA GLY A 68 6.88 -6.85 -2.93
C GLY A 68 6.68 -8.29 -3.39
N TRP A 69 6.88 -8.58 -4.68
CA TRP A 69 6.58 -9.88 -5.26
C TRP A 69 7.80 -10.82 -5.20
N ARG A 70 7.88 -11.70 -4.21
CA ARG A 70 8.83 -12.82 -4.27
C ARG A 70 8.35 -13.85 -5.30
N GLY A 71 9.05 -13.90 -6.43
CA GLY A 71 9.31 -15.09 -7.27
C GLY A 71 8.16 -15.87 -7.91
N GLN A 72 7.09 -16.22 -7.18
CA GLN A 72 6.18 -17.31 -7.55
C GLN A 72 4.67 -16.98 -7.40
N GLU A 73 4.30 -15.94 -6.66
CA GLU A 73 2.88 -15.59 -6.40
C GLU A 73 2.37 -14.37 -7.17
N LYS A 74 2.91 -14.13 -8.38
CA LYS A 74 2.51 -13.01 -9.23
C LYS A 74 1.03 -12.99 -9.60
N GLN A 75 0.34 -14.12 -9.60
CA GLN A 75 -1.06 -14.19 -10.04
C GLN A 75 -2.07 -13.88 -8.92
N LEU A 76 -1.80 -14.32 -7.68
CA LEU A 76 -2.76 -14.19 -6.57
C LEU A 76 -2.94 -12.73 -6.14
N ILE A 77 -1.82 -12.02 -5.97
CA ILE A 77 -1.87 -10.61 -5.54
C ILE A 77 -2.35 -9.71 -6.70
N VAL A 78 -2.12 -10.05 -7.98
CA VAL A 78 -2.74 -9.30 -9.11
C VAL A 78 -4.27 -9.43 -9.06
N GLN A 79 -4.78 -10.60 -8.69
CA GLN A 79 -6.21 -10.81 -8.54
C GLN A 79 -6.79 -10.07 -7.33
N GLU A 80 -6.11 -10.08 -6.18
CA GLU A 80 -6.50 -9.29 -5.00
C GLU A 80 -6.42 -7.78 -5.28
N MET A 81 -5.41 -7.34 -6.03
CA MET A 81 -5.28 -5.96 -6.50
C MET A 81 -6.44 -5.59 -7.43
N HIS A 82 -6.76 -6.43 -8.41
CA HIS A 82 -7.93 -6.23 -9.27
C HIS A 82 -9.22 -6.15 -8.45
N ASN A 83 -9.38 -6.98 -7.42
CA ASN A 83 -10.56 -6.97 -6.56
C ASN A 83 -10.62 -5.73 -5.64
N CYS A 84 -9.48 -5.26 -5.14
CA CYS A 84 -9.41 -4.04 -4.32
C CYS A 84 -9.61 -2.75 -5.14
N LEU A 85 -9.16 -2.75 -6.41
CA LEU A 85 -9.23 -1.59 -7.31
C LEU A 85 -10.49 -1.56 -8.20
N ARG A 86 -11.31 -2.63 -8.22
CA ARG A 86 -12.59 -2.69 -8.98
C ARG A 86 -13.77 -1.96 -8.32
N ARG A 87 -13.50 -1.05 -7.38
CA ARG A 87 -14.54 -0.21 -6.75
C ARG A 87 -14.92 0.97 -7.64
#